data_AF-A0A945R050-F1
#
_entry.id   AF-A0A945R050-F1
#
_cell.length_a   1.000
_cell.length_b   1.000
_cell.length_c   1.000
_cell.angle_alpha   90.00
_cell.angle_beta   90.00
_cell.angle_gamma   90.00
#
_symmetry.space_group_name_H-M   'P 1'
#
loop_
_entity.id
_entity.type
_entity.pdbx_description
1 polymer ?
#
loop_
_entity_poly.entity_id
_entity_poly.type
_entity_poly.pdbx_seq_one_letter_code
_entity_poly.pdbx_strand_id
1 'polypeptide(L)'
;RVNILAPAAWSRLTEDIFPQGQNMEALLSPDKVSPLVVWLGSDDAKEVTGRTFLATGNTVQLLSWQSQTVCQKDNTEGPWAVSEIGDAVRENFNHWPKGIQPTRRPWE
;
A
#
# COMPACT_ATOMS: atom_id res chain seq x y z
N ARG A 1 -9.17 10.32 18.05
CA ARG A 1 -8.96 9.35 16.94
C ARG A 1 -7.64 9.68 16.28
N VAL A 2 -6.89 8.67 15.86
CA VAL A 2 -5.59 8.87 15.20
C VAL A 2 -5.56 8.03 13.94
N ASN A 3 -5.29 8.65 12.80
CA ASN A 3 -5.21 7.99 11.50
C ASN A 3 -3.96 8.52 10.76
N ILE A 4 -3.49 7.78 9.77
CA ILE A 4 -2.35 8.15 8.93
C ILE A 4 -2.86 8.45 7.52
N LEU A 5 -2.32 9.50 6.90
CA LEU A 5 -2.61 9.87 5.52
C LEU A 5 -1.32 9.76 4.70
N ALA A 6 -1.42 9.06 3.56
CA ALA A 6 -0.44 9.07 2.48
C ALA A 6 -1.05 9.85 1.31
N PRO A 7 -0.80 11.16 1.18
CA PRO A 7 -1.35 11.96 0.09
C PRO A 7 -0.47 11.89 -1.16
N ALA A 8 -1.09 11.78 -2.32
CA ALA A 8 -0.46 12.06 -3.61
C ALA A 8 -1.21 13.23 -4.26
N ALA A 9 -0.60 14.42 -4.18
CA ALA A 9 -1.17 15.66 -4.66
C ALA A 9 -0.14 16.48 -5.44
N TRP A 10 -0.62 17.22 -6.43
CA TRP A 10 0.15 18.20 -7.18
C TRP A 10 0.22 19.50 -6.39
N SER A 11 1.42 19.90 -5.98
CA SER A 11 1.66 21.12 -5.22
C SER A 11 2.98 21.75 -5.68
N ARG A 12 3.27 22.97 -5.25
CA ARG A 12 4.58 23.60 -5.47
C ARG A 12 5.77 22.77 -4.99
N LEU A 13 5.57 21.83 -4.07
CA LEU A 13 6.61 20.94 -3.55
C LEU A 13 6.79 19.66 -4.40
N THR A 14 5.79 19.28 -5.19
CA THR A 14 5.72 17.98 -5.87
C THR A 14 5.53 18.09 -7.38
N GLU A 15 5.39 19.30 -7.92
CA GLU A 15 5.14 19.57 -9.33
C GLU A 15 6.27 19.08 -10.25
N ASP A 16 7.50 19.00 -9.76
CA ASP A 16 8.67 18.50 -10.49
C ASP A 16 8.81 16.97 -10.50
N ILE A 17 8.06 16.27 -9.64
CA ILE A 17 8.06 14.80 -9.54
C ILE A 17 7.14 14.17 -10.59
N PHE A 18 6.05 14.85 -10.94
CA PHE A 18 5.00 14.30 -11.81
C PHE A 18 5.21 14.66 -13.29
N PRO A 19 4.76 13.78 -14.22
CA PRO A 19 4.85 14.07 -15.65
C PRO A 19 4.08 15.35 -16.03
N GLN A 20 4.75 16.25 -16.74
CA GLN A 20 4.17 17.48 -17.27
C GLN A 20 3.25 17.20 -18.47
N GLY A 21 2.29 18.09 -18.72
CA GLY A 21 1.47 18.07 -19.95
C GLY A 21 0.31 17.07 -19.99
N GLN A 22 0.05 16.34 -18.89
CA GLN A 22 -1.07 15.37 -18.81
C GLN A 22 -2.23 15.84 -17.94
N ASN A 23 -2.37 17.16 -17.73
CA ASN A 23 -3.38 17.74 -16.83
C ASN A 23 -3.30 17.19 -15.38
N MET A 24 -2.09 16.82 -14.95
CA MET A 24 -1.85 16.22 -13.62
C MET A 24 -2.16 17.19 -12.49
N GLU A 25 -1.99 18.49 -12.69
CA GLU A 25 -2.40 19.54 -11.74
C GLU A 25 -3.89 19.42 -11.38
N ALA A 26 -4.77 19.31 -12.38
CA ALA A 26 -6.19 19.14 -12.12
C ALA A 26 -6.51 17.73 -11.60
N LEU A 27 -5.86 16.69 -12.12
CA LEU A 27 -6.14 15.30 -11.73
C LEU A 27 -5.74 15.00 -10.29
N LEU A 28 -4.61 15.54 -9.84
CA LEU A 28 -4.03 15.37 -8.51
C LEU A 28 -4.13 16.65 -7.67
N SER A 29 -5.08 17.54 -7.96
CA SER A 29 -5.26 18.77 -7.17
C SER A 29 -5.35 18.44 -5.67
N PRO A 30 -4.67 19.22 -4.79
CA PRO A 30 -4.76 19.05 -3.34
C PRO A 30 -6.19 19.11 -2.80
N ASP A 31 -7.09 19.81 -3.50
CA ASP A 31 -8.51 19.91 -3.17
C ASP A 31 -9.21 18.55 -3.17
N LYS A 32 -8.64 17.55 -3.83
CA LYS A 32 -9.19 16.19 -3.85
C LYS A 32 -8.75 15.35 -2.64
N VAL A 33 -7.70 15.77 -1.94
CA VAL A 33 -7.25 15.16 -0.67
C VAL A 33 -8.01 15.74 0.52
N SER A 34 -8.29 17.05 0.51
CA SER A 34 -8.90 17.79 1.62
C SER A 34 -10.21 17.19 2.16
N PRO A 35 -11.18 16.71 1.35
CA PRO A 35 -12.44 16.18 1.85
C PRO A 35 -12.27 14.98 2.79
N LEU A 36 -11.32 14.08 2.50
CA LEU A 36 -11.04 12.94 3.38
C LEU A 36 -10.53 13.40 4.75
N VAL A 37 -9.64 14.40 4.76
CA VAL A 37 -9.10 14.98 6.00
C VAL A 37 -10.21 15.61 6.84
N VAL A 38 -11.08 16.39 6.20
CA VAL A 38 -12.23 17.04 6.87
C VAL A 38 -13.18 15.99 7.44
N TRP A 39 -13.53 14.96 6.68
CA TRP A 39 -14.40 13.88 7.17
C TRP A 39 -13.78 13.12 8.34
N LEU A 40 -12.48 12.78 8.29
CA LEU A 40 -11.77 12.12 9.39
C LEU A 40 -11.77 12.95 10.69
N GLY A 41 -11.86 14.28 10.58
CA GLY A 41 -12.01 15.19 11.72
C GLY A 41 -13.45 15.32 12.25
N SER A 42 -14.47 14.98 11.45
CA SER A 42 -15.88 15.14 11.80
C SER A 42 -16.40 14.09 12.79
N ASP A 43 -17.57 14.30 13.41
CA ASP A 43 -18.20 13.30 14.30
C ASP A 43 -18.67 12.04 13.58
N ASP A 44 -18.93 12.13 12.26
CA ASP A 44 -19.39 11.00 11.46
C ASP A 44 -18.34 9.88 11.38
N ALA A 45 -17.05 10.24 11.36
CA ALA A 45 -15.95 9.29 11.36
C ALA A 45 -15.59 8.74 12.77
N LYS A 46 -16.49 8.80 13.77
CA LYS A 46 -16.15 8.50 15.19
C LYS A 46 -15.59 7.09 15.41
N GLU A 47 -16.01 6.14 14.60
CA GLU A 47 -15.58 4.73 14.67
C GLU A 47 -14.26 4.48 13.91
N VAL A 48 -13.70 5.49 13.23
CA VAL A 48 -12.50 5.34 12.38
C VAL A 48 -11.24 5.80 13.14
N THR A 49 -10.44 4.82 13.56
CA THR A 49 -9.13 5.05 14.19
C THR A 49 -8.13 3.95 13.82
N GLY A 50 -6.84 4.27 13.86
CA GLY A 50 -5.73 3.34 13.61
C GLY A 50 -5.60 2.91 12.14
N ARG A 51 -6.16 3.67 11.19
CA ARG A 51 -6.15 3.34 9.76
C ARG A 51 -5.16 4.22 8.99
N THR A 52 -4.61 3.65 7.92
CA THR A 52 -3.75 4.36 6.96
C THR A 52 -4.49 4.49 5.64
N PHE A 53 -4.70 5.72 5.18
CA PHE A 53 -5.38 6.00 3.91
C PHE A 53 -4.41 6.56 2.88
N LEU A 54 -4.45 6.04 1.66
CA LEU A 54 -3.86 6.65 0.49
C LEU A 54 -4.92 7.46 -0.25
N ALA A 55 -4.67 8.75 -0.46
CA ALA A 55 -5.54 9.64 -1.21
C ALA A 55 -4.81 10.19 -2.44
N THR A 56 -5.27 9.80 -3.62
CA THR A 56 -4.66 10.15 -4.92
C THR A 56 -5.76 10.60 -5.86
N GLY A 57 -5.82 11.89 -6.16
CA GLY A 57 -6.98 12.46 -6.85
C GLY A 57 -8.27 12.12 -6.09
N ASN A 58 -9.30 11.64 -6.80
CA ASN A 58 -10.57 11.23 -6.18
C ASN A 58 -10.59 9.76 -5.69
N THR A 59 -9.43 9.09 -5.67
CA THR A 59 -9.32 7.70 -5.22
C THR A 59 -8.84 7.67 -3.77
N VAL A 60 -9.59 6.98 -2.92
CA VAL A 60 -9.23 6.70 -1.52
C VAL A 60 -9.03 5.21 -1.35
N GLN A 61 -7.87 4.79 -0.84
CA GLN A 61 -7.52 3.40 -0.60
C GLN A 61 -7.14 3.19 0.85
N LEU A 62 -7.56 2.07 1.45
CA LEU A 62 -7.07 1.65 2.75
C LEU A 62 -5.76 0.88 2.59
N LEU A 63 -4.67 1.42 3.11
CA LEU A 63 -3.40 0.71 3.19
C LEU A 63 -3.42 -0.18 4.44
N SER A 64 -3.35 -1.49 4.21
CA SER A 64 -3.32 -2.50 5.26
C SER A 64 -2.30 -3.58 4.95
N TRP A 65 -1.77 -4.21 5.98
CA TRP A 65 -0.98 -5.43 5.83
C TRP A 65 -1.86 -6.53 5.27
N GLN A 66 -1.39 -7.17 4.21
CA GLN A 66 -2.02 -8.35 3.65
C GLN A 66 -1.14 -9.55 3.98
N SER A 67 -1.74 -10.60 4.55
CA SER A 67 -1.08 -11.88 4.75
C SER A 67 -1.41 -12.80 3.60
N GLN A 68 -0.42 -13.55 3.13
CA GLN A 68 -0.61 -14.56 2.10
C GLN A 68 0.16 -15.82 2.46
N THR A 69 -0.49 -16.95 2.28
CA THR A 69 0.13 -18.24 2.48
C THR A 69 1.10 -18.52 1.33
N VAL A 70 2.39 -18.52 1.63
CA VAL A 70 3.45 -18.85 0.66
C VAL A 70 3.70 -20.36 0.61
N CYS A 71 3.71 -21.02 1.77
CA CYS A 71 3.86 -22.46 1.88
C CYS A 71 3.25 -22.92 3.21
N GLN A 72 2.83 -24.18 3.28
CA GLN A 72 2.26 -24.78 4.48
C GLN A 72 2.75 -26.23 4.59
N LYS A 73 3.14 -26.62 5.81
CA LYS A 73 3.42 -28.01 6.19
C LYS A 73 2.35 -28.44 7.19
N ASP A 74 2.05 -29.73 7.23
CA ASP A 74 1.08 -30.25 8.18
C ASP A 74 1.57 -29.99 9.62
N ASN A 75 0.68 -29.52 10.49
CA ASN A 75 1.02 -29.20 11.88
C ASN A 75 1.26 -30.45 12.75
N THR A 76 0.93 -31.64 12.27
CA THR A 76 1.23 -32.93 12.92
C THR A 76 2.67 -33.38 12.68
N GLU A 77 3.35 -32.83 11.66
CA GLU A 77 4.74 -33.10 11.37
C GLU A 77 5.70 -32.28 12.25
N GLY A 78 6.98 -32.65 12.24
CA GLY A 78 8.03 -31.85 12.87
C GLY A 78 8.22 -30.48 12.20
N PRO A 79 8.95 -29.54 12.85
CA PRO A 79 9.21 -28.23 12.27
C PRO A 79 9.94 -28.35 10.92
N TRP A 80 9.83 -27.31 10.10
CA TRP A 80 10.61 -27.21 8.87
C TRP A 80 12.11 -27.31 9.15
N ALA A 81 12.82 -28.10 8.37
CA ALA A 81 14.28 -27.97 8.28
C ALA A 81 14.63 -26.66 7.53
N VAL A 82 15.80 -26.08 7.82
CA VAL A 82 16.24 -24.80 7.21
C VAL A 82 16.31 -24.88 5.67
N SER A 83 16.78 -25.99 5.12
CA SER A 83 16.81 -26.23 3.68
C SER A 83 15.41 -26.38 3.10
N GLU A 84 14.55 -27.15 3.78
CA GLU A 84 13.20 -27.48 3.35
C GLU A 84 12.31 -26.23 3.22
N ILE A 85 12.34 -25.34 4.21
CA ILE A 85 11.60 -24.07 4.11
C ILE A 85 12.17 -23.16 3.02
N GLY A 86 13.49 -23.18 2.82
CA GLY A 86 14.15 -22.41 1.76
C GLY A 86 13.69 -22.83 0.36
N ASP A 87 13.53 -24.13 0.14
CA ASP A 87 13.04 -24.68 -1.13
C ASP A 87 11.55 -24.41 -1.31
N ALA A 88 10.72 -24.67 -0.30
CA ALA A 88 9.27 -24.43 -0.34
C ALA A 88 8.92 -22.95 -0.59
N VAL A 89 9.68 -22.02 0.00
CA VAL A 89 9.52 -20.58 -0.22
C VAL A 89 9.89 -20.21 -1.66
N ARG A 90 10.98 -20.77 -2.19
CA ARG A 90 11.50 -20.45 -3.54
C ARG A 90 10.58 -20.97 -4.65
N GLU A 91 10.04 -22.17 -4.50
CA GLU A 91 9.08 -22.76 -5.44
C GLU A 91 7.85 -21.88 -5.64
N ASN A 92 7.46 -21.14 -4.60
CA ASN A 92 6.27 -20.31 -4.62
C ASN A 92 6.51 -18.87 -5.12
N PHE A 93 7.74 -18.46 -5.43
CA PHE A 93 8.06 -17.10 -5.90
C PHE A 93 7.20 -16.63 -7.08
N ASN A 94 6.86 -17.55 -7.99
CA ASN A 94 6.05 -17.22 -9.17
C ASN A 94 4.58 -16.95 -8.85
N HIS A 95 4.09 -17.43 -7.70
CA HIS A 95 2.72 -17.26 -7.23
C HIS A 95 2.54 -16.04 -6.33
N TRP A 96 3.64 -15.36 -5.97
CA TRP A 96 3.57 -14.16 -5.15
C TRP A 96 2.82 -13.03 -5.88
N PRO A 97 2.17 -12.11 -5.16
CA PRO A 97 1.50 -10.97 -5.75
C PRO A 97 2.51 -10.16 -6.53
N LYS A 98 2.23 -10.00 -7.81
CA LYS A 98 2.97 -9.06 -8.65
C LYS A 98 2.44 -7.66 -8.31
N GLY A 99 3.12 -6.94 -7.42
CA GLY A 99 2.69 -5.63 -6.89
C GLY A 99 3.85 -4.82 -6.28
N ILE A 100 3.55 -3.73 -5.54
CA ILE A 100 4.51 -2.75 -4.95
C ILE A 100 5.34 -3.35 -3.79
N GLN A 101 5.54 -4.66 -3.75
CA GLN A 101 6.49 -5.26 -2.83
C GLN A 101 7.88 -5.20 -3.46
N PRO A 102 8.97 -5.13 -2.66
CA PRO A 102 10.31 -5.26 -3.18
C PRO A 102 10.52 -6.70 -3.67
N THR A 103 10.01 -7.03 -4.86
CA THR A 103 10.50 -8.16 -5.63
C THR A 103 11.98 -7.90 -5.90
N ARG A 104 12.79 -8.94 -5.76
CA ARG A 104 14.23 -8.89 -6.05
C ARG A 104 14.41 -8.34 -7.48
N ARG A 105 14.90 -7.12 -7.60
CA ARG A 105 15.29 -6.57 -8.89
C ARG A 105 16.63 -7.19 -9.29
N PRO A 106 16.82 -7.59 -10.55
CA PRO A 106 18.17 -7.78 -11.08
C PRO A 106 18.94 -6.47 -10.88
N TRP A 107 20.19 -6.57 -10.45
CA TRP A 107 21.12 -5.45 -10.54
C TRP A 107 21.47 -5.28 -12.02
N GLU A 108 21.14 -4.12 -12.59
CA GLU A 108 21.74 -3.65 -13.85
C GLU A 108 23.04 -2.90 -13.55
#